data_AF-A0A6G4XA25-F1
#
_entry.id   AF-A0A6G4XA25-F1
#
_cell.length_a   1.000
_cell.length_b   1.000
_cell.length_c   1.000
_cell.angle_alpha   90.00
_cell.angle_beta   90.00
_cell.angle_gamma   90.00
#
_symmetry.space_group_name_H-M   'P 1'
#
loop_
_entity.id
_entity.type
_entity.pdbx_description
1 polymer ?
#
loop_
_entity_poly.entity_id
_entity_poly.type
_entity_poly.pdbx_seq_one_letter_code
_entity_poly.pdbx_strand_id
1 'polypeptide(L)' 'MTGHSEGLVAPGWCTVCEARVPDSMAVAYVETGSGPGRIVEACVRHARELARSTVAPDWLRDDIAALDATAGGGGK' A
#
# COMPACT_ATOMS: atom_id res chain seq x y z
N MET A 1 -15.72 -8.80 13.16
CA MET A 1 -14.62 -9.08 12.22
C MET A 1 -14.63 -7.94 11.22
N THR A 2 -14.09 -6.80 11.62
CA THR A 2 -13.97 -5.59 10.79
C THR A 2 -12.94 -5.86 9.69
N GLY A 3 -13.27 -5.51 8.46
CA GLY A 3 -12.51 -5.92 7.28
C GLY A 3 -11.08 -5.39 7.35
N HIS A 4 -10.10 -6.26 7.09
CA HIS A 4 -8.68 -5.89 7.02
C HIS A 4 -8.42 -4.81 5.94
N SER A 5 -9.39 -4.57 5.05
CA SER A 5 -9.34 -3.61 3.95
C SER A 5 -9.73 -2.17 4.32
N GLU A 6 -10.39 -1.92 5.46
CA GLU A 6 -10.86 -0.56 5.85
C GLU A 6 -9.74 0.37 6.33
N GLY A 7 -8.48 -0.06 6.30
CA GLY A 7 -7.32 0.76 6.69
C GLY A 7 -6.09 0.63 5.76
N LEU A 8 -6.23 -0.04 4.62
CA LEU A 8 -5.09 -0.25 3.71
C LEU A 8 -4.67 1.02 2.97
N VAL A 9 -5.60 1.94 2.74
CA VAL A 9 -5.38 3.17 2.00
C VAL A 9 -5.75 4.36 2.88
N ALA A 10 -4.85 5.32 2.99
CA ALA A 10 -5.03 6.56 3.73
C ALA A 10 -4.32 7.74 3.02
N PRO A 11 -4.72 9.00 3.28
CA PRO A 11 -4.00 10.15 2.79
C PRO A 11 -2.58 10.22 3.33
N GLY A 12 -1.59 10.32 2.45
CA GLY A 12 -0.17 10.24 2.83
C GLY A 12 0.76 10.68 1.72
N TRP A 13 2.05 10.34 1.84
CA TRP A 13 3.07 10.75 0.88
C TRP A 13 3.37 9.63 -0.10
N CYS A 14 3.35 9.93 -1.40
CA CYS A 14 3.82 8.97 -2.38
C CYS A 14 5.31 9.22 -2.65
N THR A 15 6.16 8.24 -2.33
CA THR A 15 7.61 8.34 -2.58
C THR A 15 8.00 8.43 -4.05
N VAL A 16 7.12 8.02 -4.98
CA VAL A 16 7.38 8.01 -6.43
C VAL A 16 6.87 9.29 -7.10
N CYS A 17 5.69 9.80 -6.68
CA CYS A 17 5.19 11.09 -7.15
C CYS A 17 5.89 12.28 -6.48
N GLU A 18 6.56 12.04 -5.35
CA GLU A 18 7.11 13.08 -4.47
C GLU A 18 6.08 14.14 -4.10
N ALA A 19 4.86 13.67 -3.80
CA ALA A 19 3.72 14.52 -3.49
C ALA A 19 2.77 13.85 -2.50
N ARG A 20 1.99 14.68 -1.79
CA ARG A 20 0.90 14.21 -0.92
C ARG A 20 -0.29 13.82 -1.76
N VAL A 21 -0.85 12.64 -1.51
CA VAL A 21 -1.96 12.06 -2.25
C VAL A 21 -3.09 11.67 -1.29
N PRO A 22 -4.35 11.70 -1.73
CA PRO A 22 -5.48 11.26 -0.90
C PRO A 22 -5.48 9.73 -0.69
N ASP A 23 -4.91 8.97 -1.63
CA ASP A 23 -4.94 7.51 -1.64
C ASP A 23 -3.51 6.94 -1.66
N SER A 24 -2.89 6.80 -0.48
CA SER A 24 -1.59 6.16 -0.30
C SER A 24 -1.65 4.93 0.58
N MET A 25 -0.69 4.03 0.42
CA MET A 25 -0.57 2.83 1.22
C MET A 25 0.91 2.48 1.46
N ALA A 26 1.17 1.69 2.50
CA ALA A 26 2.49 1.15 2.76
C ALA A 26 2.90 0.18 1.64
N VAL A 27 4.12 0.31 1.15
CA VAL A 27 4.71 -0.55 0.11
C VAL A 27 6.00 -1.24 0.56
N ALA A 28 6.62 -0.75 1.63
CA ALA A 28 7.72 -1.44 2.30
C ALA A 28 7.81 -1.04 3.77
N TYR A 29 8.23 -1.99 4.60
CA TYR A 29 8.66 -1.76 5.97
C TYR A 29 10.17 -1.99 6.03
N VAL A 30 10.92 -0.91 6.21
CA VAL A 30 12.38 -0.94 6.27
C VAL A 30 12.80 -1.00 7.73
N GLU A 31 13.04 -2.21 8.21
CA GLU A 31 13.66 -2.43 9.52
C GLU A 31 15.16 -2.11 9.41
N THR A 32 15.60 -1.05 10.08
CA THR A 32 17.04 -0.80 10.27
C THR A 32 17.40 -1.31 11.65
N GLY A 33 18.30 -2.29 11.74
CA GLY A 33 18.60 -3.05 12.97
C GLY A 33 19.08 -2.24 14.20
N SER A 34 19.14 -0.91 14.12
CA SER A 34 19.35 -0.01 15.27
C SER A 34 18.68 1.36 15.12
N GLY A 35 17.83 1.56 14.11
CA GLY A 35 17.16 2.83 13.82
C GLY A 35 15.64 2.68 13.84
N PRO A 36 14.88 3.80 13.93
CA PRO A 36 13.44 3.74 13.79
C PRO A 36 13.11 3.18 12.40
N GLY A 37 12.39 2.06 12.36
CA GLY A 37 11.93 1.45 11.13
C GLY A 37 11.23 2.51 10.27
N ARG A 38 11.51 2.51 8.96
CA ARG A 38 10.89 3.45 8.03
C ARG A 38 9.80 2.74 7.25
N ILE A 39 8.59 3.29 7.30
CA ILE A 39 7.51 2.90 6.39
C ILE A 39 7.71 3.68 5.10
N VAL A 40 7.75 2.97 3.97
CA VAL A 40 7.74 3.56 2.64
C VAL A 40 6.32 3.50 2.13
N GLU A 41 5.77 4.64 1.74
CA GLU A 41 4.41 4.77 1.24
C GLU A 41 4.40 5.18 -0.24
N ALA A 42 3.40 4.69 -0.98
CA ALA A 42 3.16 5.06 -2.37
C ALA A 42 1.67 5.23 -2.63
N CYS A 43 1.32 6.03 -3.64
CA CYS A 43 -0.06 6.08 -4.11
C CYS A 43 -0.48 4.71 -4.64
N VAL A 44 -1.79 4.40 -4.59
CA VAL A 44 -2.32 3.09 -5.03
C VAL A 44 -1.84 2.71 -6.44
N ARG A 45 -1.76 3.67 -7.38
CA ARG A 45 -1.23 3.42 -8.74
C ARG A 45 0.20 2.88 -8.72
N HIS A 46 1.10 3.56 -8.00
CA HIS A 46 2.49 3.14 -7.90
C HIS A 46 2.66 1.91 -7.00
N ALA A 47 1.81 1.72 -5.99
CA ALA A 47 1.79 0.50 -5.19
C ALA A 47 1.47 -0.74 -6.05
N ARG A 48 0.52 -0.64 -7.00
CA ARG A 48 0.26 -1.71 -7.98
C ARG A 48 1.46 -1.97 -8.90
N GLU A 49 2.16 -0.93 -9.31
CA GLU A 49 3.39 -1.07 -10.11
C GLU A 49 4.48 -1.79 -9.31
N LEU A 50 4.67 -1.42 -8.04
CA LEU A 50 5.63 -2.04 -7.14
C LEU A 50 5.28 -3.49 -6.82
N ALA A 51 4.00 -3.81 -6.58
CA ALA A 51 3.54 -5.17 -6.29
C ALA A 51 3.85 -6.18 -7.40
N ARG A 52 3.99 -5.72 -8.65
CA ARG A 52 4.39 -6.54 -9.81
C ARG A 52 5.89 -6.85 -9.84
N SER A 53 6.69 -6.19 -9.02
CA SER A 53 8.13 -6.45 -8.93
C SER A 53 8.41 -7.79 -8.27
N THR A 54 9.49 -8.45 -8.70
CA THR A 54 9.94 -9.73 -8.11
C THR A 54 10.44 -9.57 -6.68
N VAL A 55 10.89 -8.38 -6.31
CA VAL A 55 11.36 -8.05 -4.95
C VAL A 55 10.24 -7.52 -4.05
N ALA A 56 9.00 -7.44 -4.56
CA ALA A 56 7.87 -7.01 -3.77
C ALA A 56 7.55 -8.08 -2.70
N PRO A 57 7.27 -7.66 -1.46
CA PRO A 57 6.84 -8.59 -0.42
C PRO A 57 5.45 -9.15 -0.74
N ASP A 58 5.20 -10.40 -0.33
CA ASP A 58 3.94 -11.09 -0.64
C ASP A 58 2.72 -10.36 -0.07
N TRP A 59 2.83 -9.81 1.15
CA TRP A 59 1.74 -9.05 1.78
C TRP A 59 1.27 -7.85 0.94
N LEU A 60 2.16 -7.20 0.18
CA LEU A 60 1.77 -6.09 -0.68
C LEU A 60 0.89 -6.57 -1.84
N ARG A 61 1.12 -7.78 -2.34
CA ARG A 61 0.28 -8.37 -3.40
C ARG A 61 -1.10 -8.73 -2.86
N ASP A 62 -1.14 -9.31 -1.67
CA ASP A 62 -2.40 -9.64 -0.99
C ASP A 62 -3.22 -8.39 -0.68
N ASP A 63 -2.59 -7.32 -0.18
CA ASP A 63 -3.25 -6.05 0.11
C ASP A 63 -3.82 -5.39 -1.15
N ILE A 64 -3.07 -5.40 -2.26
CA ILE A 64 -3.56 -4.91 -3.57
C ILE A 64 -4.72 -5.77 -4.07
N ALA A 65 -4.64 -7.09 -3.94
CA ALA A 65 -5.72 -7.99 -4.35
C ALA A 65 -7.00 -7.75 -3.51
N ALA A 66 -6.85 -7.54 -2.20
CA ALA A 66 -7.95 -7.18 -1.31
C ALA A 66 -8.56 -5.83 -1.70
N LEU A 67 -7.73 -4.84 -2.02
CA LEU A 67 -8.18 -3.51 -2.46
C LEU A 67 -8.92 -3.57 -3.80
N ASP A 68 -8.43 -4.35 -4.76
CA ASP A 68 -9.09 -4.53 -6.06
C ASP A 68 -10.42 -5.28 -5.91
N ALA A 69 -10.51 -6.24 -4.98
CA ALA A 69 -11.74 -6.96 -4.67
C ALA A 69 -12.82 -6.06 -4.04
N THR A 70 -12.44 -5.09 -3.20
CA THR A 70 -13.40 -4.12 -2.63
C THR A 70 -13.81 -3.05 -3.65
N ALA A 71 -12.88 -2.58 -4.50
CA ALA A 71 -13.19 -1.61 -5.56
C ALA A 71 -14.15 -2.18 -6.63
N GLY A 72 -14.07 -3.49 -6.91
CA GLY A 72 -15.02 -4.20 -7.77
C GLY A 72 -16.35 -4.57 -7.11
N GLY A 73 -16.46 -4.42 -5.78
CA GLY A 73 -17.61 -4.83 -4.97
C GLY A 73 -18.50 -3.67 -4.48
N GLY A 74 -18.33 -2.46 -5.01
CA GLY A 74 -19.12 -1.27 -4.67
C GLY A 74 -20.53 -1.24 -5.26
N GLY A 75 -21.25 -2.38 -5.20
CA GLY A 75 -22.65 -2.49 -5.57
C GLY A 75 -23.43 -3.15 -4.43
N LYS A 76 -23.86 -2.35 -3.46
CA LYS A 76 -25.03 -2.68 -2.63
C LYS A 76 -25.87 -1.44 -2.39
#